data_AF-A0A9X7Y0T8-F1
#
_entry.id   AF-A0A9X7Y0T8-F1
#
_cell.length_a   1.000
_cell.length_b   1.000
_cell.length_c   1.000
_cell.angle_alpha   90.00
_cell.angle_beta   90.00
_cell.angle_gamma   90.00
#
_symmetry.space_group_name_H-M   'P 1'
#
loop_
_entity.id
_entity.type
_entity.pdbx_description
1 polymer ?
#
loop_
_entity_poly.entity_id
_entity_poly.type
_entity_poly.pdbx_seq_one_letter_code
_entity_poly.pdbx_strand_id
1 'polypeptide(L)'
;MEGILVEENKVKDEKEKKKLEEEGYKVVKVKQNQNIIKVFEEDKTIFSCDKDEIIFRVSLFNSTLCRIIITEKITTVVIFSSKRVQTFTFRIQRDTSLRGLRKNYIKAKSYQEFATSYIQFLKENNDDTVIEWLKEFMKKKENEEKKRY
;
A
#
# COMPACT_ATOMS: atom_id res chain seq x y z
N MET A 1 4.72 1.12 -15.12
CA MET A 1 4.51 0.72 -13.72
C MET A 1 3.01 0.44 -13.60
N GLU A 2 2.63 -0.83 -13.48
CA GLU A 2 1.22 -1.21 -13.38
C GLU A 2 0.71 -0.81 -11.99
N GLY A 3 -0.39 -0.04 -11.97
CA GLY A 3 -1.10 0.26 -10.74
C GLY A 3 -1.77 -0.98 -10.15
N ILE A 4 -2.73 -0.78 -9.27
CA ILE A 4 -3.64 -1.80 -8.76
C ILE A 4 -4.78 -2.07 -9.75
N LEU A 5 -5.23 -1.09 -10.52
CA LEU A 5 -6.34 -1.23 -11.47
C LEU A 5 -5.87 -1.78 -12.82
N VAL A 6 -6.46 -2.91 -13.21
CA VAL A 6 -6.27 -3.54 -14.52
C VAL A 6 -7.60 -3.50 -15.27
N GLU A 7 -7.59 -3.02 -16.50
CA GLU A 7 -8.82 -2.99 -17.31
C GLU A 7 -9.09 -4.38 -17.91
N GLU A 8 -10.36 -4.82 -17.92
CA GLU A 8 -10.76 -6.16 -18.40
C GLU A 8 -10.28 -6.45 -19.82
N ASN A 9 -10.23 -5.43 -20.70
CA ASN A 9 -9.74 -5.56 -22.08
C ASN A 9 -8.23 -5.83 -22.19
N LYS A 10 -7.48 -5.72 -21.08
CA LYS A 10 -6.04 -6.04 -21.01
C LYS A 10 -5.78 -7.44 -20.43
N VAL A 11 -6.83 -8.13 -19.99
CA VAL A 11 -6.75 -9.48 -19.43
C VAL A 11 -7.11 -10.49 -20.52
N LYS A 12 -6.27 -11.50 -20.74
CA LYS A 12 -6.42 -12.47 -21.84
C LYS A 12 -7.52 -13.48 -21.57
N ASP A 13 -7.59 -13.97 -20.34
CA ASP A 13 -8.50 -15.03 -19.94
C ASP A 13 -8.82 -15.02 -18.43
N GLU A 14 -9.76 -15.87 -18.04
CA GLU A 14 -10.22 -16.00 -16.65
C GLU A 14 -9.13 -16.52 -15.70
N LYS A 15 -8.12 -17.24 -16.21
CA LYS A 15 -7.02 -17.75 -15.38
C LYS A 15 -6.05 -16.63 -15.04
N GLU A 16 -5.73 -15.75 -16.00
CA GLU A 16 -4.94 -14.55 -15.76
C GLU A 16 -5.66 -13.59 -14.81
N LYS A 17 -6.98 -13.41 -14.99
CA LYS A 17 -7.82 -12.63 -14.07
C LYS A 17 -7.68 -13.10 -12.62
N LYS A 18 -7.87 -14.40 -12.37
CA LYS A 18 -7.76 -14.98 -11.03
C LYS A 18 -6.37 -14.78 -10.42
N LYS A 19 -5.32 -14.98 -11.21
CA LYS A 19 -3.94 -14.76 -10.76
C LYS A 19 -3.70 -13.30 -10.37
N LEU A 20 -4.19 -12.36 -11.17
CA LEU A 20 -4.10 -10.93 -10.88
C LEU A 20 -4.84 -10.59 -9.58
N GLU A 21 -6.05 -11.12 -9.39
CA GLU A 21 -6.82 -10.89 -8.16
C GLU A 21 -6.13 -11.49 -6.91
N GLU A 22 -5.52 -12.68 -7.02
CA GLU A 22 -4.71 -13.29 -5.95
C GLU A 22 -3.46 -12.47 -5.60
N GLU A 23 -2.86 -11.79 -6.58
CA GLU A 23 -1.74 -10.87 -6.38
C GLU A 23 -2.16 -9.46 -5.91
N GLY A 24 -3.47 -9.23 -5.79
CA GLY A 24 -4.04 -7.96 -5.31
C GLY A 24 -4.14 -6.91 -6.39
N TYR A 25 -4.38 -7.28 -7.63
CA TYR A 25 -4.87 -6.34 -8.62
C TYR A 25 -6.40 -6.34 -8.60
N LYS A 26 -6.99 -5.21 -8.97
CA LYS A 26 -8.43 -5.07 -9.14
C LYS A 26 -8.73 -4.94 -10.63
N VAL A 27 -9.36 -5.99 -11.17
CA VAL A 27 -9.84 -5.98 -12.55
C VAL A 27 -11.15 -5.19 -12.63
N VAL A 28 -11.20 -4.21 -13.53
CA VAL A 28 -12.34 -3.31 -13.74
C VAL A 28 -12.67 -3.20 -15.23
N LYS A 29 -13.94 -2.98 -15.59
CA LYS A 29 -14.31 -2.77 -16.99
C LYS A 29 -13.61 -1.55 -17.60
N VAL A 30 -13.65 -0.43 -16.87
CA VAL A 30 -13.04 0.86 -17.23
C VAL A 30 -12.64 1.54 -15.92
N LYS A 31 -11.50 2.23 -15.90
CA LYS A 31 -11.11 3.03 -14.73
C LYS A 31 -12.01 4.26 -14.58
N GLN A 32 -12.73 4.34 -13.48
CA GLN A 32 -13.61 5.45 -13.12
C GLN A 32 -12.88 6.46 -12.22
N ASN A 33 -13.51 7.60 -11.94
CA ASN A 33 -12.97 8.58 -10.98
C ASN A 33 -12.87 8.04 -9.54
N GLN A 34 -13.65 7.00 -9.24
CA GLN A 34 -13.58 6.25 -8.00
C GLN A 34 -13.79 4.77 -8.32
N ASN A 35 -12.85 3.92 -7.90
CA ASN A 35 -12.88 2.48 -8.14
C ASN A 35 -12.80 1.76 -6.81
N ILE A 36 -13.77 0.89 -6.51
CA ILE A 36 -13.75 0.07 -5.30
C ILE A 36 -12.73 -1.05 -5.47
N ILE A 37 -11.76 -1.10 -4.56
CA ILE A 37 -10.73 -2.13 -4.50
C ILE A 37 -11.22 -3.29 -3.65
N LYS A 38 -11.67 -2.98 -2.42
CA LYS A 38 -12.11 -3.97 -1.42
C LYS A 38 -13.19 -3.40 -0.51
N VAL A 39 -14.06 -4.27 -0.03
CA VAL A 39 -14.93 -4.02 1.12
C VAL A 39 -14.38 -4.82 2.31
N PHE A 40 -14.20 -4.17 3.45
CA PHE A 40 -13.82 -4.82 4.70
C PHE A 40 -15.10 -5.15 5.46
N GLU A 41 -15.45 -6.44 5.53
CA GLU A 41 -16.76 -6.87 6.04
C GLU A 41 -16.93 -6.66 7.55
N GLU A 42 -15.85 -6.79 8.34
CA GLU A 42 -15.92 -6.69 9.81
C GLU A 42 -16.36 -5.30 10.29
N ASP A 43 -15.93 -4.25 9.60
CA ASP A 43 -16.24 -2.86 9.95
C ASP A 43 -17.06 -2.13 8.88
N LYS A 44 -17.46 -2.84 7.82
CA LYS A 44 -18.27 -2.34 6.69
C LYS A 44 -17.65 -1.12 6.01
N THR A 45 -16.32 -1.04 5.99
CA THR A 45 -15.61 0.05 5.34
C THR A 45 -15.25 -0.28 3.90
N ILE A 46 -15.20 0.74 3.05
CA ILE A 46 -14.90 0.61 1.63
C ILE A 46 -13.52 1.18 1.34
N PHE A 47 -12.66 0.38 0.73
CA PHE A 47 -11.37 0.79 0.22
C PHE A 47 -11.45 1.06 -1.29
N SER A 48 -11.07 2.26 -1.71
CA SER A 48 -11.19 2.72 -3.10
C SER A 48 -10.01 3.58 -3.53
N CYS A 49 -9.83 3.75 -4.84
CA CYS A 49 -8.85 4.67 -5.42
C CYS A 49 -9.44 5.53 -6.54
N ASP A 50 -8.76 6.62 -6.85
CA ASP A 50 -8.98 7.40 -8.06
C ASP A 50 -8.48 6.71 -9.33
N LYS A 51 -8.82 7.28 -10.49
CA LYS A 51 -8.45 6.75 -11.80
C LYS A 51 -6.94 6.60 -12.00
N ASP A 52 -6.19 7.57 -11.48
CA ASP A 52 -4.74 7.68 -11.63
C ASP A 52 -3.98 6.88 -10.55
N GLU A 53 -4.71 6.34 -9.57
CA GLU A 53 -4.20 5.50 -8.51
C GLU A 53 -3.15 6.25 -7.67
N ILE A 54 -3.39 7.54 -7.46
CA ILE A 54 -2.59 8.44 -6.63
C ILE A 54 -3.25 8.54 -5.27
N ILE A 55 -4.57 8.66 -5.22
CA ILE A 55 -5.33 8.84 -3.98
C ILE A 55 -6.17 7.60 -3.70
N PHE A 56 -5.86 6.95 -2.59
CA PHE A 56 -6.66 5.86 -2.03
C PHE A 56 -7.40 6.35 -0.80
N ARG A 57 -8.59 5.80 -0.55
CA ARG A 57 -9.47 6.19 0.54
C ARG A 57 -10.09 4.97 1.18
N VAL A 58 -10.13 4.98 2.50
CA VAL A 58 -11.04 4.12 3.27
C VAL A 58 -12.17 4.98 3.80
N SER A 59 -13.41 4.59 3.52
CA SER A 59 -14.61 5.31 3.92
C SER A 59 -15.61 4.42 4.65
N LEU A 60 -16.31 5.01 5.62
CA LEU A 60 -17.50 4.46 6.24
C LEU A 60 -18.66 5.41 5.94
N PHE A 61 -19.63 4.94 5.16
CA PHE A 61 -20.66 5.80 4.57
C PHE A 61 -20.02 7.01 3.84
N ASN A 62 -20.37 8.24 4.22
CA ASN A 62 -19.85 9.48 3.65
C ASN A 62 -18.57 9.98 4.35
N SER A 63 -18.11 9.31 5.41
CA SER A 63 -16.96 9.74 6.20
C SER A 63 -15.68 9.07 5.71
N THR A 64 -14.64 9.86 5.45
CA THR A 64 -13.30 9.33 5.16
C THR A 64 -12.59 8.99 6.47
N LEU A 65 -12.18 7.74 6.66
CA LEU A 65 -11.42 7.27 7.81
C LEU A 65 -9.91 7.35 7.57
N CYS A 66 -9.49 7.07 6.34
CA CYS A 66 -8.10 7.11 5.93
C CYS A 66 -7.97 7.62 4.50
N ARG A 67 -6.93 8.40 4.24
CA ARG A 67 -6.49 8.77 2.90
C ARG A 67 -5.02 8.42 2.73
N ILE A 68 -4.69 7.73 1.66
CA ILE A 68 -3.32 7.39 1.28
C ILE A 68 -3.04 8.10 -0.04
N ILE A 69 -1.96 8.86 -0.07
CA ILE A 69 -1.51 9.62 -1.25
C ILE A 69 -0.17 9.03 -1.65
N ILE A 70 -0.08 8.42 -2.83
CA ILE A 70 1.12 7.77 -3.36
C ILE A 70 1.61 8.56 -4.56
N THR A 71 2.75 9.23 -4.40
CA THR A 71 3.48 9.87 -5.49
C THR A 71 4.67 8.99 -5.89
N GLU A 72 5.51 9.44 -6.84
CA GLU A 72 6.68 8.69 -7.30
C GLU A 72 7.65 8.29 -6.17
N LYS A 73 7.89 9.18 -5.20
CA LYS A 73 8.91 8.99 -4.16
C LYS A 73 8.41 9.17 -2.73
N ILE A 74 7.16 9.60 -2.57
CA ILE A 74 6.58 9.92 -1.27
C ILE A 74 5.21 9.28 -1.16
N THR A 75 5.01 8.57 -0.05
CA THR A 75 3.70 8.07 0.36
C THR A 75 3.30 8.76 1.66
N THR A 76 2.11 9.36 1.65
CA THR A 76 1.51 9.99 2.83
C THR A 76 0.24 9.24 3.22
N VAL A 77 0.13 8.88 4.50
CA VAL A 77 -1.06 8.26 5.09
C VAL A 77 -1.67 9.24 6.09
N VAL A 78 -2.93 9.60 5.89
CA VAL A 78 -3.70 10.49 6.75
C VAL A 78 -4.83 9.68 7.38
N ILE A 79 -4.81 9.54 8.71
CA ILE A 79 -5.87 8.88 9.47
C ILE A 79 -6.74 9.95 10.13
N PHE A 80 -8.04 9.89 9.84
CA PHE A 80 -9.05 10.76 10.43
C PHE A 80 -9.69 10.02 11.61
N SER A 81 -9.43 10.49 12.83
CA SER A 81 -10.17 10.08 14.02
C SER A 81 -11.00 11.25 14.54
N SER A 82 -12.06 10.96 15.30
CA SER A 82 -12.94 11.99 15.88
C SER A 82 -12.23 12.99 16.79
N LYS A 83 -11.06 12.63 17.34
CA LYS A 83 -10.30 13.47 18.28
C LYS A 83 -9.07 14.14 17.67
N ARG A 84 -8.46 13.54 16.64
CA ARG A 84 -7.22 14.05 16.03
C ARG A 84 -7.01 13.50 14.62
N VAL A 85 -6.41 14.31 13.76
CA VAL A 85 -5.86 13.87 12.47
C VAL A 85 -4.40 13.45 12.69
N GLN A 86 -4.08 12.23 12.29
CA GLN A 86 -2.69 11.73 12.28
C GLN A 86 -2.19 11.69 10.84
N THR A 87 -0.96 12.11 10.61
CA THR A 87 -0.33 12.11 9.29
C THR A 87 1.04 11.46 9.39
N PHE A 88 1.28 10.48 8.52
CA PHE A 88 2.55 9.79 8.36
C PHE A 88 3.05 10.03 6.95
N THR A 89 4.31 10.43 6.78
CA THR A 89 4.93 10.64 5.47
C THR A 89 6.19 9.80 5.39
N PHE A 90 6.32 9.06 4.29
CA PHE A 90 7.42 8.12 4.07
C PHE A 90 8.07 8.42 2.71
N ARG A 91 9.40 8.48 2.68
CA ARG A 91 10.15 8.47 1.43
C ARG A 91 10.26 7.03 0.96
N ILE A 92 9.51 6.67 -0.07
CA ILE A 92 9.40 5.31 -0.58
C ILE A 92 8.97 5.36 -2.05
N GLN A 93 9.54 4.50 -2.89
CA GLN A 93 9.18 4.41 -4.30
C GLN A 93 7.72 3.96 -4.48
N ARG A 94 7.03 4.56 -5.45
CA ARG A 94 5.62 4.25 -5.80
C ARG A 94 5.36 2.76 -5.94
N ASP A 95 6.18 2.04 -6.69
CA ASP A 95 6.04 0.59 -6.90
C ASP A 95 6.08 -0.20 -5.58
N THR A 96 7.04 0.13 -4.71
CA THR A 96 7.19 -0.52 -3.41
C THR A 96 5.99 -0.23 -2.51
N SER A 97 5.50 1.01 -2.54
CA SER A 97 4.31 1.42 -1.80
C SER A 97 3.04 0.71 -2.28
N LEU A 98 2.81 0.63 -3.60
CA LEU A 98 1.68 -0.08 -4.20
C LEU A 98 1.75 -1.59 -3.93
N ARG A 99 2.93 -2.20 -4.00
CA ARG A 99 3.15 -3.60 -3.62
C ARG A 99 2.81 -3.86 -2.16
N GLY A 100 3.24 -2.96 -1.26
CA GLY A 100 2.86 -2.99 0.15
C GLY A 100 1.35 -2.90 0.32
N LEU A 101 0.72 -2.00 -0.43
CA LEU A 101 -0.72 -1.77 -0.36
C LEU A 101 -1.49 -3.05 -0.72
N ARG A 102 -1.17 -3.67 -1.88
CA ARG A 102 -1.72 -4.95 -2.34
C ARG A 102 -1.59 -6.07 -1.31
N LYS A 103 -0.37 -6.28 -0.80
CA LYS A 103 -0.11 -7.34 0.17
C LYS A 103 -0.91 -7.21 1.46
N ASN A 104 -1.19 -5.98 1.89
CA ASN A 104 -1.84 -5.71 3.18
C ASN A 104 -3.37 -5.74 3.07
N TYR A 105 -3.98 -5.11 2.05
CA TYR A 105 -5.44 -5.08 1.99
C TYR A 105 -6.06 -6.45 1.67
N ILE A 106 -5.39 -7.31 0.89
CA ILE A 106 -5.92 -8.65 0.57
C ILE A 106 -6.13 -9.45 1.85
N LYS A 107 -5.12 -9.44 2.73
CA LYS A 107 -5.07 -10.25 3.95
C LYS A 107 -5.93 -9.69 5.07
N ALA A 108 -6.01 -8.36 5.15
CA ALA A 108 -6.73 -7.70 6.22
C ALA A 108 -8.24 -7.98 6.17
N LYS A 109 -8.83 -8.23 7.34
CA LYS A 109 -10.28 -8.42 7.53
C LYS A 109 -11.00 -7.12 7.86
N SER A 110 -10.29 -6.19 8.48
CA SER A 110 -10.78 -4.85 8.86
C SER A 110 -9.85 -3.74 8.35
N TYR A 111 -10.38 -2.51 8.29
CA TYR A 111 -9.61 -1.29 8.05
C TYR A 111 -8.52 -1.09 9.09
N GLN A 112 -8.76 -1.36 10.39
CA GLN A 112 -7.75 -1.17 11.42
C GLN A 112 -6.57 -2.11 11.22
N GLU A 113 -6.83 -3.38 10.89
CA GLU A 113 -5.78 -4.35 10.56
C GLU A 113 -5.00 -3.91 9.30
N PHE A 114 -5.71 -3.48 8.25
CA PHE A 114 -5.10 -2.97 7.02
C PHE A 114 -4.21 -1.75 7.29
N ALA A 115 -4.73 -0.73 7.97
CA ALA A 115 -4.01 0.52 8.21
C ALA A 115 -2.77 0.28 9.06
N THR A 116 -2.89 -0.54 10.11
CA THR A 116 -1.77 -0.87 11.00
C THR A 116 -0.67 -1.61 10.25
N SER A 117 -1.02 -2.68 9.53
CA SER A 117 -0.07 -3.50 8.78
C SER A 117 0.58 -2.75 7.62
N TYR A 118 -0.18 -1.92 6.89
CA TYR A 118 0.36 -1.11 5.80
C TYR A 118 1.28 0.01 6.30
N ILE A 119 0.92 0.72 7.38
CA ILE A 119 1.81 1.72 7.99
C ILE A 119 3.09 1.07 8.49
N GLN A 120 3.01 -0.13 9.08
CA GLN A 120 4.19 -0.86 9.52
C GLN A 120 5.08 -1.23 8.33
N PHE A 121 4.52 -1.72 7.24
CA PHE A 121 5.26 -1.98 6.00
C PHE A 121 5.98 -0.72 5.50
N LEU A 122 5.32 0.45 5.50
CA LEU A 122 5.93 1.71 5.06
C LEU A 122 7.08 2.14 5.99
N LYS A 123 6.94 1.96 7.31
CA LYS A 123 8.03 2.23 8.27
C LYS A 123 9.24 1.34 8.04
N GLU A 124 9.06 0.07 7.69
CA GLU A 124 10.17 -0.86 7.47
C GLU A 124 10.87 -0.66 6.12
N ASN A 125 10.17 -0.07 5.14
CA ASN A 125 10.63 0.02 3.75
C ASN A 125 10.83 1.47 3.27
N ASN A 126 10.87 2.44 4.18
CA ASN A 126 11.22 3.82 3.80
C ASN A 126 12.74 3.96 3.63
N ASP A 127 13.15 4.81 2.70
CA ASP A 127 14.53 4.99 2.28
C ASP A 127 15.46 5.29 3.46
N ASP A 128 15.02 6.11 4.43
CA ASP A 128 15.86 6.52 5.56
C ASP A 128 16.16 5.32 6.49
N THR A 129 15.16 4.47 6.76
CA THR A 129 15.34 3.23 7.52
C THR A 129 16.19 2.20 6.78
N VAL A 130 16.00 2.06 5.46
CA VAL A 130 16.80 1.15 4.64
C VAL A 130 18.27 1.58 4.60
N ILE A 131 18.53 2.89 4.46
CA ILE A 131 19.88 3.46 4.49
C ILE A 131 20.56 3.19 5.84
N GLU A 132 19.84 3.37 6.95
CA GLU A 132 20.43 3.12 8.27
C GLU A 132 20.76 1.63 8.47
N TRP A 133 19.85 0.74 8.07
CA TRP A 133 20.12 -0.71 8.09
C TRP A 133 21.35 -1.09 7.25
N LEU A 134 21.49 -0.52 6.05
CA LEU A 134 22.66 -0.76 5.19
C LEU A 134 23.97 -0.32 5.87
N LYS A 135 23.98 0.83 6.55
CA LYS A 135 25.16 1.30 7.29
C LYS A 135 25.52 0.33 8.42
N GLU A 136 24.54 -0.15 9.18
CA GLU A 136 24.79 -1.12 10.24
C GLU A 136 25.29 -2.46 9.70
N PHE A 137 24.71 -2.93 8.59
CA PHE A 137 25.12 -4.15 7.92
C PHE A 137 26.58 -4.09 7.46
N MET A 138 26.97 -2.99 6.80
CA MET A 138 28.35 -2.77 6.33
C MET A 138 29.35 -2.74 7.49
N LYS A 139 29.02 -2.05 8.60
CA LYS A 139 29.87 -2.04 9.80
C LYS A 139 30.08 -3.43 10.41
N LYS A 140 29.02 -4.27 10.43
CA LYS A 140 29.13 -5.65 10.94
C LYS A 140 30.04 -6.50 10.05
N LYS A 141 29.87 -6.41 8.73
CA LYS A 141 30.70 -7.12 7.75
C LYS A 141 32.19 -6.79 7.89
N GLU A 142 32.54 -5.50 7.96
CA GLU A 142 33.93 -5.08 8.16
C GLU A 142 34.53 -5.62 9.46
N ASN A 143 33.75 -5.66 10.54
CA ASN A 143 34.20 -6.17 11.83
C ASN A 143 34.35 -7.70 11.84
N GLU A 144 33.54 -8.43 11.07
CA GLU A 144 33.68 -9.88 10.88
C GLU A 144 34.93 -10.22 10.06
N GLU A 145 35.23 -9.45 9.02
CA GLU A 145 36.43 -9.63 8.20
C GLU A 145 37.70 -9.32 9.00
N LYS A 146 37.71 -8.25 9.81
CA LYS A 146 38.83 -7.91 10.70
C LYS A 146 39.09 -8.93 11.82
N LYS A 147 38.11 -9.77 12.18
CA LYS A 147 38.28 -10.86 13.16
C LYS A 147 38.79 -12.16 12.54
N ARG A 148 38.80 -12.26 11.21
CA ARG A 148 39.28 -13.43 10.46
C ARG A 148 40.76 -13.33 10.06
N TYR A 149 41.38 -12.18 10.29
CA TYR A 149 42.81 -11.92 10.15
C TYR A 149 43.39 -11.59 11.53
#